data_AF-A0A7W6QB02-F1
#
_entry.id   AF-A0A7W6QB02-F1
#
_cell.length_a   1.000
_cell.length_b   1.000
_cell.length_c   1.000
_cell.angle_alpha   90.00
_cell.angle_beta   90.00
_cell.angle_gamma   90.00
#
_symmetry.space_group_name_H-M   'P 1'
#
loop_
_entity.id
_entity.type
_entity.pdbx_description
1 polymer ?
#
loop_
_entity_poly.entity_id
_entity_poly.type
_entity_poly.pdbx_seq_one_letter_code
_entity_poly.pdbx_strand_id
1 'polypeptide(L)'
;MLALPAESTGTGLVSIAMYVTSEPLAHATAELWSFLRDYLSKAGLQDVPEKLDRTAGYDEAWLRPDLLLSQTCGYPFATRLRGRYA
;
A
#
# COMPACT_ATOMS: atom_id res chain seq x y z
N MET A 1 27.40 -9.48 18.89
CA MET A 1 25.98 -9.89 18.86
C MET A 1 25.15 -8.65 19.17
N LEU A 2 24.86 -7.82 18.17
CA LEU A 2 23.96 -6.68 18.32
C LEU A 2 22.53 -7.18 18.14
N ALA A 3 21.68 -6.91 19.12
CA ALA A 3 20.25 -7.18 19.03
C ALA A 3 19.65 -6.44 17.82
N LEU A 4 18.94 -7.18 16.98
CA LEU A 4 18.04 -6.62 15.97
C LEU A 4 16.96 -5.80 16.70
N PRO A 5 16.59 -4.60 16.22
CA PRO A 5 15.42 -3.93 16.78
C PRO A 5 14.18 -4.79 16.51
N ALA A 6 13.29 -4.77 17.49
CA ALA A 6 12.07 -5.57 17.56
C ALA A 6 11.16 -5.39 16.34
N GLU A 7 10.41 -6.46 16.09
CA GLU A 7 9.40 -6.71 15.07
C GLU A 7 8.52 -5.50 14.73
N SER A 8 8.26 -5.30 13.44
CA SER A 8 7.33 -4.27 12.97
C SER A 8 5.90 -4.73 13.23
N THR A 9 5.41 -4.52 14.45
CA THR A 9 4.00 -4.65 14.81
C THR A 9 3.22 -3.49 14.17
N GLY A 10 2.97 -3.60 12.88
CA GLY A 10 2.15 -2.68 12.13
C GLY A 10 1.58 -3.41 10.94
N THR A 11 0.26 -3.65 10.96
CA THR A 11 -0.52 -4.06 9.79
C THR A 11 -0.04 -3.23 8.59
N GLY A 12 0.35 -3.88 7.49
CA GLY A 12 0.97 -3.19 6.35
C GLY A 12 0.17 -1.98 5.85
N LEU A 13 0.79 -1.13 5.05
CA LEU A 13 0.10 0.01 4.44
C LEU A 13 -0.39 -0.36 3.05
N VAL A 14 -1.63 0.01 2.74
CA VAL A 14 -2.17 -0.07 1.38
C VAL A 14 -2.85 1.24 1.04
N SER A 15 -2.40 1.88 -0.05
CA SER A 15 -2.94 3.17 -0.50
C SER A 15 -2.96 3.23 -2.01
N ILE A 16 -4.16 3.34 -2.60
CA ILE A 16 -4.36 3.33 -4.05
C ILE A 16 -4.66 4.74 -4.59
N ALA A 17 -4.78 5.74 -3.72
CA ALA A 17 -5.05 7.11 -4.15
C ALA A 17 -3.83 7.74 -4.83
N MET A 18 -3.98 8.15 -6.08
CA MET A 18 -2.96 8.87 -6.83
C MET A 18 -3.25 10.38 -6.93
N TYR A 19 -4.52 10.76 -6.91
CA TYR A 19 -5.02 12.15 -6.93
C TYR A 19 -6.19 12.31 -5.94
N VAL A 20 -6.84 13.48 -5.98
CA VAL A 20 -8.10 13.72 -5.26
C VAL A 20 -9.11 12.63 -5.65
N THR A 21 -9.58 11.91 -4.64
CA THR A 21 -10.49 10.78 -4.84
C THR A 21 -11.92 11.26 -4.61
N SER A 22 -12.75 11.20 -5.66
CA SER A 22 -14.19 11.41 -5.51
C SER A 22 -14.84 10.23 -4.79
N GLU A 23 -16.00 10.44 -4.15
CA GLU A 23 -16.67 9.38 -3.39
C GLU A 23 -16.92 8.10 -4.22
N PRO A 24 -17.41 8.17 -5.48
CA PRO A 24 -17.59 6.96 -6.28
C PRO A 24 -16.29 6.19 -6.53
N LEU A 25 -15.17 6.91 -6.72
CA LEU A 25 -13.86 6.29 -6.90
C LEU A 25 -13.33 5.70 -5.59
N ALA A 26 -13.62 6.33 -4.46
CA ALA A 26 -13.26 5.84 -3.13
C ALA A 26 -13.97 4.51 -2.82
N HIS A 27 -15.24 4.39 -3.20
CA HIS A 27 -15.98 3.12 -3.09
C HIS A 27 -15.42 2.06 -4.03
N ALA A 28 -15.21 2.38 -5.31
CA ALA A 28 -14.70 1.42 -6.28
C ALA A 28 -13.31 0.87 -5.90
N THR A 29 -12.42 1.72 -5.39
CA THR A 29 -11.09 1.31 -4.93
C THR A 29 -11.14 0.51 -3.64
N ALA A 30 -12.08 0.79 -2.73
CA ALA A 30 -12.31 -0.03 -1.54
C ALA A 30 -12.80 -1.45 -1.90
N GLU A 31 -13.72 -1.57 -2.86
CA GLU A 31 -14.20 -2.87 -3.37
C GLU A 31 -13.07 -3.65 -4.05
N LEU A 32 -12.27 -2.98 -4.88
CA LEU A 32 -11.08 -3.59 -5.49
C LEU A 32 -10.12 -4.12 -4.42
N TRP A 33 -9.86 -3.32 -3.39
CA TRP A 33 -8.99 -3.75 -2.29
C TRP A 33 -9.57 -4.95 -1.54
N SER A 34 -10.87 -4.94 -1.23
CA SER A 34 -11.55 -6.05 -0.58
C SER A 34 -11.36 -7.37 -1.34
N PHE A 35 -11.54 -7.34 -2.67
CA PHE A 35 -11.30 -8.48 -3.55
C PHE A 35 -9.85 -8.96 -3.51
N LEU A 36 -8.89 -8.04 -3.65
CA LEU A 36 -7.46 -8.36 -3.64
C LEU A 36 -7.01 -8.92 -2.29
N ARG A 37 -7.46 -8.32 -1.19
CA ARG A 37 -7.19 -8.77 0.18
C ARG A 37 -7.64 -10.22 0.37
N ASP A 38 -8.87 -10.53 -0.02
CA ASP A 38 -9.41 -11.89 0.06
C ASP A 38 -8.58 -12.90 -0.76
N TYR A 39 -8.13 -12.49 -1.95
CA TYR A 39 -7.26 -13.31 -2.78
C TYR A 39 -5.89 -13.54 -2.12
N LEU A 40 -5.25 -12.48 -1.61
CA LEU A 40 -3.95 -12.53 -0.95
C LEU A 40 -3.99 -13.37 0.33
N SER A 41 -5.03 -13.21 1.15
CA SER A 41 -5.25 -14.04 2.34
C SER A 41 -5.39 -15.52 1.98
N LYS A 42 -6.14 -15.86 0.92
CA LYS A 42 -6.28 -17.24 0.43
C LYS A 42 -4.95 -17.80 -0.12
N ALA A 43 -4.09 -16.94 -0.64
CA ALA A 43 -2.73 -17.31 -1.06
C ALA A 43 -1.75 -17.47 0.13
N GLY A 44 -2.19 -17.25 1.36
CA GLY A 44 -1.40 -17.44 2.58
C GLY A 44 -0.61 -16.23 3.04
N LEU A 45 -0.80 -15.05 2.41
CA LEU A 45 -0.19 -13.81 2.90
C LEU A 45 -0.78 -13.46 4.27
N GLN A 46 0.08 -13.26 5.25
CA GLN A 46 -0.30 -12.84 6.61
C GLN A 46 -0.30 -11.32 6.71
N ASP A 47 -0.93 -10.78 7.75
CA ASP A 47 -0.92 -9.34 8.09
C ASP A 47 -1.43 -8.41 6.98
N VAL A 48 -2.34 -8.91 6.14
CA VAL A 48 -2.94 -8.16 5.04
C VAL A 48 -3.87 -7.07 5.61
N PRO A 49 -3.71 -5.80 5.21
CA PRO A 49 -4.48 -4.69 5.79
C PRO A 49 -5.98 -4.78 5.52
N GLU A 50 -6.81 -4.45 6.51
CA GLU A 50 -8.26 -4.53 6.36
C GLU A 50 -8.79 -3.49 5.36
N LYS A 51 -8.24 -2.27 5.39
CA LYS A 51 -8.75 -1.12 4.65
C LYS A 51 -7.62 -0.33 4.01
N LEU A 52 -7.98 0.43 2.98
CA LEU A 52 -7.12 1.45 2.39
C LEU A 52 -6.80 2.54 3.40
N ASP A 53 -5.53 2.90 3.50
CA ASP A 53 -5.12 4.17 4.08
C ASP A 53 -5.56 5.30 3.14
N ARG A 54 -6.34 6.24 3.68
CA ARG A 54 -6.85 7.41 2.97
C ARG A 54 -6.26 8.72 3.51
N THR A 55 -5.31 8.62 4.43
CA THR A 55 -4.74 9.73 5.19
C THR A 55 -3.35 10.10 4.72
N ALA A 56 -2.58 9.12 4.26
CA ALA A 56 -1.26 9.33 3.67
C ALA A 56 -1.39 10.17 2.38
N GLY A 57 -0.45 11.09 2.18
CA GLY A 57 -0.30 11.76 0.89
C GLY A 57 -0.06 10.74 -0.23
N TYR A 58 -0.54 11.03 -1.44
CA TYR A 58 -0.43 10.11 -2.58
C TYR A 58 1.00 9.69 -2.90
N ASP A 59 1.98 10.56 -2.62
CA ASP A 59 3.40 10.33 -2.82
C ASP A 59 4.13 9.81 -1.58
N GLU A 60 3.63 10.11 -0.39
CA GLU A 60 4.18 9.66 0.90
C GLU A 60 4.10 8.14 1.03
N ALA A 61 2.95 7.56 0.66
CA ALA A 61 2.73 6.12 0.74
C ALA A 61 3.78 5.32 -0.04
N TRP A 62 4.27 5.82 -1.18
CA TRP A 62 5.26 5.13 -2.02
C TRP A 62 6.61 4.91 -1.34
N LEU A 63 6.94 5.69 -0.31
CA LEU A 63 8.21 5.62 0.38
C LEU A 63 8.11 4.84 1.70
N ARG A 64 6.91 4.37 2.06
CA ARG A 64 6.67 3.59 3.27
C ARG A 64 7.30 2.20 3.14
N PRO A 65 8.18 1.78 4.08
CA PRO A 65 8.83 0.47 4.00
C PRO A 65 7.86 -0.70 4.26
N ASP A 66 6.72 -0.41 4.87
CA ASP A 66 5.61 -1.32 5.12
C ASP A 66 4.52 -1.25 4.03
N LEU A 67 4.78 -0.59 2.90
CA LEU A 67 3.84 -0.52 1.79
C LEU A 67 3.67 -1.89 1.14
N LEU A 68 2.46 -2.44 1.24
CA LEU A 68 2.07 -3.67 0.56
C LEU A 68 1.68 -3.43 -0.90
N LEU A 69 0.85 -2.42 -1.15
CA LEU A 69 0.35 -2.11 -2.49
C LEU A 69 0.00 -0.63 -2.63
N SER A 70 0.39 -0.04 -3.76
CA SER A 70 -0.05 1.29 -4.17
C SER A 70 -0.24 1.42 -5.68
N GLN A 71 -0.86 2.51 -6.10
CA GLN A 71 -0.89 2.97 -7.48
C GLN A 71 -0.01 4.22 -7.62
N THR A 72 0.81 4.25 -8.66
CA THR A 72 1.62 5.41 -9.03
C THR A 72 1.50 5.67 -10.51
N CYS A 73 1.66 6.94 -10.94
CA CYS A 73 1.74 7.24 -12.37
C CYS A 73 3.11 6.84 -12.91
N GLY A 74 3.18 6.63 -14.22
CA GLY A 74 4.43 6.17 -14.86
C GLY A 74 5.61 7.14 -14.68
N TYR A 75 5.35 8.43 -14.54
CA TYR A 75 6.40 9.45 -14.41
C TYR A 75 7.16 9.39 -13.07
N PRO A 76 6.52 9.45 -11.88
CA PRO A 76 7.19 9.22 -10.60
C PRO A 76 7.85 7.83 -10.53
N PHE A 77 7.23 6.79 -11.08
CA PHE A 77 7.87 5.49 -11.16
C PHE A 77 9.20 5.55 -11.90
N ALA A 78 9.19 6.06 -13.14
CA ALA A 78 10.37 6.10 -14.00
C ALA A 78 11.49 7.01 -13.47
N THR A 79 11.15 8.10 -12.78
CA THR A 79 12.10 9.14 -12.37
C THR A 79 12.58 9.02 -10.92
N ARG A 80 11.77 8.43 -10.02
CA ARG A 80 12.01 8.47 -8.57
C ARG A 80 11.93 7.12 -7.86
N LEU A 81 11.09 6.20 -8.34
CA LEU A 81 10.80 4.95 -7.61
C LEU A 81 11.45 3.70 -8.22
N ARG A 82 11.92 3.78 -9.46
CA ARG A 82 12.58 2.65 -10.13
C ARG A 82 13.82 2.19 -9.33
N GLY A 83 13.85 0.91 -8.95
CA GLY A 83 14.93 0.32 -8.17
C GLY A 83 14.90 0.65 -6.67
N ARG A 84 13.82 1.23 -6.15
CA ARG A 84 13.64 1.53 -4.72
C ARG A 84 12.96 0.41 -3.92
N TYR A 85 12.41 -0.58 -4.61
CA TYR A 85 11.77 -1.76 -4.03
C TYR A 85 12.61 -2.99 -4.39
N ALA A 86 12.79 -3.88 -3.42
CA ALA A 86 13.60 -5.09 -3.52
C ALA A 86 12.76 -6.31 -3.92
#